data_AF-A0A3S8RY05-F1
#
_entry.id   AF-A0A3S8RY05-F1
#
_cell.length_a   1.000
_cell.length_b   1.000
_cell.length_c   1.000
_cell.angle_alpha   90.00
_cell.angle_beta   90.00
_cell.angle_gamma   90.00
#
_symmetry.space_group_name_H-M   'P 1'
#
loop_
_entity.id
_entity.type
_entity.pdbx_description
1 polymer ?
#
loop_
_entity_poly.entity_id
_entity_poly.type
_entity_poly.pdbx_seq_one_letter_code
_entity_poly.pdbx_strand_id
1 'polypeptide(L)'
;MIHNNFSLNTIQKLEAIAEPHKPVVSSPSEAIKSFSNYLTDALNGVAAQENNVQRLNEQFLLGQANVDQVMIASEQALLSLQLTTQVRNKVIEAYQEIMRTQI
;
A
#
# COMPACT_ATOMS: atom_id res chain seq x y z
N MET A 1 17.92 -38.48 -56.09
CA MET A 1 17.75 -38.59 -54.63
C MET A 1 18.26 -37.31 -53.99
N ILE A 2 17.39 -36.45 -53.48
CA ILE A 2 17.77 -35.28 -52.67
C ILE A 2 16.80 -35.27 -51.48
N HIS A 3 17.30 -35.59 -50.28
CA HIS A 3 16.52 -35.44 -49.05
C HIS A 3 16.88 -34.08 -48.44
N ASN A 4 15.89 -33.19 -48.40
CA ASN A 4 16.00 -31.86 -47.81
C ASN A 4 15.67 -31.97 -46.31
N ASN A 5 16.66 -31.76 -45.45
CA ASN A 5 16.48 -31.74 -44.00
C ASN A 5 16.02 -30.34 -43.57
N PHE A 6 14.72 -30.12 -43.48
CA PHE A 6 14.13 -28.96 -42.82
C PHE A 6 13.37 -29.43 -41.57
N SER A 7 14.08 -29.43 -40.44
CA SER A 7 13.48 -29.68 -39.13
C SER A 7 12.52 -28.54 -38.76
N LEU A 8 11.26 -28.89 -38.55
CA LEU A 8 10.18 -28.03 -38.04
C LEU A 8 10.36 -27.72 -36.54
N ASN A 9 11.47 -27.06 -36.16
CA ASN A 9 11.72 -26.66 -34.77
C ASN A 9 11.33 -25.21 -34.46
N THR A 10 10.64 -24.52 -35.38
CA THR A 10 10.31 -23.10 -35.23
C THR A 10 8.93 -22.81 -34.62
N ILE A 11 8.09 -23.83 -34.39
CA ILE A 11 6.77 -23.64 -33.77
C ILE A 11 6.80 -23.90 -32.25
N GLN A 12 7.84 -24.53 -31.70
CA GLN A 12 7.93 -24.79 -30.25
C GLN A 12 8.24 -23.52 -29.42
N LYS A 13 8.76 -22.45 -30.04
CA LYS A 13 9.21 -21.24 -29.32
C LYS A 13 8.15 -20.13 -29.24
N LEU A 14 6.96 -20.33 -29.82
CA LEU A 14 5.86 -19.37 -29.73
C LEU A 14 4.82 -19.69 -28.65
N GLU A 15 4.90 -20.83 -27.95
CA GLU A 15 4.01 -21.15 -26.81
C GLU A 15 4.48 -20.52 -25.48
N ALA A 16 5.71 -19.99 -25.42
CA ALA A 16 6.28 -19.43 -24.19
C ALA A 16 5.84 -17.99 -23.84
N ILE A 17 4.90 -17.41 -24.59
CA ILE A 17 4.35 -16.06 -24.32
C ILE A 17 2.87 -16.09 -23.89
N ALA A 18 2.31 -17.27 -23.63
CA ALA A 18 0.94 -17.44 -23.14
C ALA A 18 0.90 -18.06 -21.73
N GLU A 19 1.84 -17.69 -20.85
CA GLU A 19 1.57 -17.79 -19.42
C GLU A 19 0.61 -16.64 -19.09
N PRO A 20 -0.68 -16.91 -18.78
CA PRO A 20 -1.48 -15.91 -18.09
C PRO A 20 -0.68 -15.57 -16.85
N HIS A 21 -0.34 -14.29 -16.66
CA HIS A 21 0.20 -13.84 -15.39
C HIS A 21 -0.78 -14.31 -14.33
N LYS A 22 -0.45 -15.41 -13.63
CA LYS A 22 -1.22 -15.85 -12.50
C LYS A 22 -1.31 -14.61 -11.61
N PRO A 23 -2.51 -14.10 -11.28
CA PRO A 23 -2.59 -13.13 -10.21
C PRO A 23 -1.84 -13.78 -9.06
N VAL A 24 -0.80 -13.11 -8.57
CA VAL A 24 -0.13 -13.53 -7.35
C VAL A 24 -1.25 -13.50 -6.32
N VAL A 25 -1.83 -14.67 -6.05
CA VAL A 25 -2.80 -14.84 -4.99
C VAL A 25 -1.96 -14.73 -3.74
N SER A 26 -1.74 -13.49 -3.29
CA SER A 26 -1.20 -13.22 -1.97
C SER A 26 -2.06 -14.00 -1.01
N SER A 27 -1.47 -14.96 -0.30
CA SER A 27 -2.21 -15.68 0.72
C SER A 27 -2.83 -14.66 1.69
N PRO A 28 -3.99 -14.96 2.31
CA PRO A 28 -4.57 -14.06 3.31
C PRO A 28 -3.55 -13.60 4.37
N SER A 29 -2.60 -14.49 4.71
CA SER A 29 -1.49 -14.20 5.62
C SER A 29 -0.47 -13.19 5.07
N GLU A 30 -0.09 -13.27 3.80
CA GLU A 30 0.81 -12.30 3.16
C GLU A 30 0.16 -10.92 3.01
N ALA A 31 -1.13 -10.89 2.69
CA ALA A 31 -1.90 -9.65 2.62
C ALA A 31 -1.97 -8.95 4.00
N ILE A 32 -2.20 -9.71 5.08
CA ILE A 32 -2.16 -9.18 6.46
C ILE A 32 -0.79 -8.60 6.77
N LYS A 33 0.30 -9.31 6.44
CA LYS A 33 1.66 -8.86 6.72
C LYS A 33 1.97 -7.55 5.98
N SER A 34 1.60 -7.45 4.70
CA SER A 34 1.75 -6.22 3.92
C SER A 34 0.94 -5.06 4.51
N PHE A 35 -0.28 -5.34 4.97
CA PHE A 35 -1.10 -4.34 5.64
C PHE A 35 -0.51 -3.89 6.97
N SER A 36 -0.01 -4.80 7.81
CA SER A 36 0.65 -4.45 9.07
C SER A 36 1.83 -3.52 8.84
N ASN A 37 2.66 -3.79 7.82
CA ASN A 37 3.75 -2.89 7.44
C ASN A 37 3.23 -1.51 7.02
N TYR A 38 2.25 -1.45 6.11
CA TYR A 38 1.63 -0.20 5.70
C TYR A 38 1.05 0.58 6.89
N LEU A 39 0.36 -0.10 7.81
CA LEU A 39 -0.23 0.51 8.99
C LEU A 39 0.87 1.08 9.91
N THR A 40 1.96 0.35 10.11
CA THR A 40 3.12 0.84 10.86
C THR A 40 3.69 2.11 10.22
N ASP A 41 3.87 2.13 8.89
CA ASP A 41 4.38 3.29 8.17
C ASP A 41 3.41 4.48 8.25
N ALA A 42 2.11 4.24 8.09
CA ALA A 42 1.07 5.26 8.21
C ALA A 42 1.04 5.87 9.62
N LEU A 43 1.11 5.04 10.67
CA LEU A 43 1.16 5.50 12.06
C LEU A 43 2.45 6.29 12.36
N ASN A 44 3.60 5.85 11.82
CA ASN A 44 4.84 6.61 11.91
C ASN A 44 4.72 7.97 11.21
N GLY A 45 4.05 8.01 10.05
CA GLY A 45 3.76 9.24 9.32
C GLY A 45 2.88 10.21 10.13
N VAL A 46 1.81 9.72 10.74
CA VAL A 46 0.95 10.51 11.64
C VAL A 46 1.75 11.00 12.84
N ALA A 47 2.58 10.16 13.47
CA ALA A 47 3.43 10.57 14.58
C ALA A 47 4.44 11.66 14.18
N ALA A 48 4.98 11.60 12.96
CA ALA A 48 5.85 12.65 12.43
C ALA A 48 5.08 13.98 12.21
N GLN A 49 3.83 13.91 11.73
CA GLN A 49 2.96 15.08 11.60
C GLN A 49 2.60 15.70 12.95
N GLU A 50 2.29 14.88 13.96
CA GLU A 50 2.04 15.36 15.34
C GLU A 50 3.27 16.07 15.93
N ASN A 51 4.47 15.50 15.76
CA ASN A 51 5.71 16.18 16.17
C ASN A 51 5.92 17.51 15.43
N ASN A 52 5.55 17.57 14.15
CA ASN A 52 5.59 18.81 13.38
C ASN A 52 4.61 19.87 13.93
N VAL A 53 3.40 19.47 14.31
CA VAL A 53 2.41 20.34 14.97
C VAL A 53 2.97 20.90 16.28
N GLN A 54 3.57 20.04 17.12
CA GLN A 54 4.19 20.46 18.38
C GLN A 54 5.28 21.50 18.15
N ARG A 55 6.18 21.25 17.20
CA ARG A 55 7.24 22.20 16.82
C ARG A 55 6.68 23.53 16.31
N LEU A 56 5.65 23.50 15.47
CA LEU A 56 5.00 24.72 14.97
C LEU A 56 4.31 25.48 16.11
N ASN A 57 3.72 24.77 17.07
CA ASN A 57 3.11 25.36 18.24
C ASN A 57 4.16 26.06 19.13
N GLU A 58 5.31 25.44 19.37
CA GLU A 58 6.44 26.08 20.06
C GLU A 58 6.93 27.33 19.32
N GLN A 59 7.09 27.24 17.99
CA GLN A 59 7.48 28.39 17.18
C GLN A 59 6.44 29.51 17.22
N PHE A 60 5.15 29.17 17.24
CA PHE A 60 4.06 30.14 17.38
C PHE A 60 4.12 30.87 18.72
N LEU A 61 4.36 30.15 19.83
CA LEU A 61 4.54 30.75 21.15
C LEU A 61 5.73 31.71 21.22
N LEU A 62 6.76 31.46 20.40
CA LEU A 62 7.94 32.32 20.25
C LEU A 62 7.75 33.44 19.21
N GLY A 63 6.57 33.54 18.57
CA GLY A 63 6.28 34.53 17.52
C GLY A 63 6.95 34.24 16.17
N GLN A 64 7.45 33.02 15.97
CA GLN A 64 8.21 32.58 14.78
C GLN A 64 7.34 31.82 13.75
N ALA A 65 6.16 31.36 14.15
CA ALA A 65 5.17 30.74 13.26
C ALA A 65 3.82 31.46 13.40
N ASN A 66 2.98 31.35 12.36
CA ASN A 66 1.63 31.90 12.37
C ASN A 66 0.62 30.84 12.84
N VAL A 67 -0.49 31.29 13.44
CA VAL A 67 -1.57 30.41 13.90
C VAL A 67 -2.13 29.54 12.77
N ASP A 68 -2.23 30.08 11.55
CA ASP A 68 -2.73 29.33 10.39
C ASP A 68 -1.87 28.12 10.06
N GLN A 69 -0.54 28.21 10.26
CA GLN A 69 0.37 27.10 10.00
C GLN A 69 0.19 25.97 11.02
N VAL A 70 0.02 26.31 12.29
CA VAL A 70 -0.30 25.35 13.35
C VAL A 70 -1.65 24.68 13.05
N MET A 71 -2.65 25.47 12.69
CA MET A 71 -4.00 24.96 12.37
C MET A 71 -3.99 24.01 11.16
N ILE A 72 -3.35 24.39 10.06
CA ILE A 72 -3.24 23.55 8.86
C ILE A 72 -2.49 22.26 9.17
N ALA A 73 -1.38 22.33 9.90
CA ALA A 73 -0.61 21.15 10.27
C ALA A 73 -1.43 20.20 11.16
N SER A 74 -2.19 20.74 12.11
CA SER A 74 -3.09 19.96 12.98
C SER A 74 -4.18 19.27 12.18
N GLU A 75 -4.82 19.98 11.23
CA GLU A 75 -5.85 19.40 10.38
C GLU A 75 -5.29 18.29 9.49
N GLN A 76 -4.08 18.46 8.94
CA GLN A 76 -3.41 17.43 8.16
C GLN A 76 -3.12 16.17 9.00
N ALA A 77 -2.66 16.33 10.23
CA ALA A 77 -2.41 15.21 11.15
C ALA A 77 -3.71 14.46 11.47
N LEU A 78 -4.79 15.20 11.78
CA LEU A 78 -6.11 14.64 12.06
C LEU A 78 -6.67 13.86 10.86
N LEU A 79 -6.66 14.46 9.66
CA LEU A 79 -7.16 13.82 8.44
C LEU A 79 -6.34 12.56 8.10
N SER A 80 -5.02 12.60 8.30
CA SER A 80 -4.14 11.45 8.06
C SER A 80 -4.45 10.29 9.03
N LEU A 81 -4.71 10.60 10.31
CA LEU A 81 -5.14 9.60 11.29
C LEU A 81 -6.51 9.00 10.96
N GLN A 82 -7.46 9.84 10.55
CA GLN A 82 -8.79 9.40 10.12
C GLN A 82 -8.70 8.47 8.91
N LEU A 83 -7.91 8.85 7.90
CA LEU A 83 -7.67 8.00 6.73
C LEU A 83 -7.04 6.66 7.14
N THR A 84 -6.01 6.68 7.99
CA THR A 84 -5.37 5.47 8.50
C THR A 84 -6.37 4.53 9.16
N THR A 85 -7.29 5.08 9.96
CA THR A 85 -8.36 4.31 10.62
C THR A 85 -9.35 3.72 9.62
N GLN A 86 -9.73 4.48 8.58
CA GLN A 86 -10.61 3.99 7.52
C GLN A 86 -9.97 2.85 6.74
N VAL A 87 -8.70 2.98 6.36
CA VAL A 87 -7.95 1.92 5.68
C VAL A 87 -7.88 0.68 6.57
N ARG A 88 -7.58 0.83 7.88
CA ARG A 88 -7.59 -0.29 8.83
C ARG A 88 -8.91 -1.04 8.82
N ASN A 89 -10.02 -0.32 8.89
CA ASN A 89 -11.35 -0.94 8.89
C ASN A 89 -11.61 -1.69 7.57
N LYS A 90 -11.29 -1.09 6.42
CA LYS A 90 -11.47 -1.72 5.10
C LYS A 90 -10.63 -2.97 4.91
N VAL A 91 -9.42 -3.02 5.45
CA VAL A 91 -8.60 -4.23 5.36
C VAL A 91 -9.15 -5.35 6.24
N ILE A 92 -9.65 -5.04 7.44
CA ILE A 92 -10.32 -6.03 8.29
C ILE A 92 -11.57 -6.59 7.60
N GLU A 93 -12.39 -5.72 6.99
CA GLU A 93 -13.57 -6.13 6.21
C GLU A 93 -13.16 -7.07 5.05
N ALA A 94 -12.13 -6.70 4.27
CA ALA A 94 -11.66 -7.51 3.15
C ALA A 94 -11.13 -8.89 3.60
N TYR A 95 -10.42 -8.95 4.74
CA TYR A 95 -9.99 -10.22 5.32
C TYR A 95 -11.17 -11.12 5.69
N GLN A 96 -12.19 -10.55 6.35
CA GLN A 96 -13.41 -11.30 6.72
C GLN A 96 -14.15 -11.83 5.48
N GLU A 97 -14.25 -11.03 4.42
CA GLU A 97 -14.91 -11.41 3.17
C GLU A 97 -14.21 -12.58 2.47
N ILE A 98 -12.88 -12.55 2.39
CA ILE A 98 -12.07 -13.62 1.80
C ILE A 98 -12.30 -14.93 2.57
N MET A 99 -12.30 -14.89 3.91
CA MET A 99 -12.56 -16.07 4.74
C MET A 99 -13.96 -16.64 4.53
N ARG A 100 -14.98 -15.79 4.33
CA ARG A 100 -16.35 -16.21 4.04
C ARG A 100 -16.50 -16.89 2.67
N THR A 101 -15.69 -16.50 1.69
CA THR A 101 -15.76 -17.06 0.33
C THR A 101 -15.10 -18.45 0.22
N GLN A 102 -14.20 -18.79 1.15
CA GLN A 102 -13.47 -20.06 1.14
C GLN A 102 -14.16 -21.21 1.88
N ILE A 103 -15.23 -20.93 2.63
CA ILE A 103 -16.05 -21.94 3.33
C ILE A 103 -17.17 -22.49 2.45
#